data_AF-A0A563VMN1-F1
#
_entry.id   AF-A0A563VMN1-F1
#
_cell.length_a   1.000
_cell.length_b   1.000
_cell.length_c   1.000
_cell.angle_alpha   90.00
_cell.angle_beta   90.00
_cell.angle_gamma   90.00
#
_symmetry.space_group_name_H-M   'P 1'
#
loop_
_entity.id
_entity.type
_entity.pdbx_description
1 polymer ?
#
loop_
_entity_poly.entity_id
_entity_poly.type
_entity_poly.pdbx_seq_one_letter_code
_entity_poly.pdbx_strand_id
1 'polypeptide(L)'
;MLHPNTHINLLIMSFVTWLVFVLIGLPDYYQSWSFNAQVIICVLVTVLYFPLTVFILNKFGNQEYIKNSLWLAFYLTLPLFIYDYVYIVLIKGDDISFVFRYWYLSFFYFSFWIQFPLVGWLIKQKALDSLSAQE
;
A
#
# COMPACT_ATOMS: atom_id res chain seq x y z
N MET A 1 15.46 10.70 -9.92
CA MET A 1 15.13 9.26 -9.99
C MET A 1 15.45 8.65 -8.64
N LEU A 2 14.73 7.62 -8.21
CA LEU A 2 15.07 6.94 -6.95
C LEU A 2 16.38 6.16 -7.10
N HIS A 3 17.13 6.01 -6.01
CA HIS A 3 18.33 5.19 -6.02
C HIS A 3 17.98 3.71 -6.08
N PRO A 4 18.82 2.84 -6.67
CA PRO A 4 18.58 1.39 -6.71
C PRO A 4 18.27 0.78 -5.34
N ASN A 5 18.97 1.21 -4.28
CA ASN A 5 18.72 0.75 -2.93
C ASN A 5 17.30 1.10 -2.42
N THR A 6 16.74 2.22 -2.86
CA THR A 6 15.36 2.60 -2.52
C THR A 6 14.36 1.64 -3.15
N HIS A 7 14.58 1.23 -4.41
CA HIS A 7 13.73 0.24 -5.08
C HIS A 7 13.76 -1.11 -4.36
N ILE A 8 14.95 -1.57 -3.94
CA ILE A 8 15.10 -2.80 -3.16
C ILE A 8 14.36 -2.69 -1.81
N ASN A 9 14.51 -1.57 -1.10
CA ASN A 9 13.81 -1.35 0.16
C ASN A 9 12.29 -1.35 -0.01
N LEU A 10 11.78 -0.75 -1.09
CA LEU A 10 10.35 -0.76 -1.39
C LEU A 10 9.82 -2.16 -1.71
N LEU A 11 10.60 -2.98 -2.44
CA LEU A 11 10.27 -4.38 -2.68
C LEU A 11 10.26 -5.20 -1.37
N ILE A 12 11.27 -5.05 -0.53
CA ILE A 12 11.33 -5.74 0.78
C ILE A 12 10.13 -5.33 1.64
N MET A 13 9.84 -4.04 1.72
CA MET A 13 8.68 -3.54 2.46
C MET A 13 7.37 -4.13 1.90
N SER A 14 7.19 -4.19 0.58
CA SER A 14 6.00 -4.79 -0.03
C SER A 14 5.84 -6.27 0.32
N PHE A 15 6.96 -7.02 0.33
CA PHE A 15 6.97 -8.43 0.72
C PHE A 15 6.66 -8.61 2.20
N VAL A 16 7.24 -7.79 3.08
CA VAL A 16 6.96 -7.83 4.52
C VAL A 16 5.49 -7.47 4.79
N THR A 17 4.96 -6.44 4.13
CA THR A 17 3.53 -6.09 4.22
C THR A 17 2.66 -7.27 3.81
N TRP A 18 2.91 -7.85 2.63
CA TRP A 18 2.19 -9.03 2.15
C TRP A 18 2.24 -10.18 3.17
N LEU A 19 3.43 -10.50 3.67
CA LEU A 19 3.63 -11.60 4.62
C LEU A 19 2.84 -11.38 5.90
N VAL A 20 2.80 -10.15 6.43
CA VAL A 20 1.99 -9.81 7.61
C VAL A 20 0.49 -10.04 7.32
N PHE A 21 -0.01 -9.61 6.16
CA PHE A 21 -1.41 -9.85 5.78
C PHE A 21 -1.73 -11.34 5.65
N VAL A 22 -0.87 -12.13 4.99
CA VAL A 22 -1.07 -13.57 4.89
C VAL A 22 -1.14 -14.21 6.27
N LEU A 23 -0.17 -13.92 7.13
CA LEU A 23 -0.08 -14.54 8.47
C LEU A 23 -1.28 -14.22 9.35
N ILE A 24 -1.76 -12.97 9.35
CA ILE A 24 -2.97 -12.58 10.09
C ILE A 24 -4.22 -13.21 9.46
N GLY A 25 -4.24 -13.36 8.14
CA GLY A 25 -5.37 -13.92 7.42
C GLY A 25 -5.49 -15.44 7.50
N LEU A 26 -4.49 -16.17 8.01
CA LEU A 26 -4.57 -17.64 8.09
C LEU A 26 -5.78 -18.13 8.90
N PRO A 27 -6.33 -19.32 8.56
CA PRO A 27 -5.83 -20.29 7.57
C PRO A 27 -6.35 -20.08 6.13
N ASP A 28 -7.39 -19.26 5.96
CA ASP A 28 -8.14 -19.11 4.70
C ASP A 28 -8.09 -17.68 4.13
N TYR A 29 -7.08 -16.93 4.55
CA TYR A 29 -6.77 -15.58 4.13
C TYR A 29 -7.97 -14.64 4.30
N TYR A 30 -8.54 -14.58 5.52
CA TYR A 30 -9.70 -13.76 5.92
C TYR A 30 -11.07 -14.17 5.35
N GLN A 31 -11.18 -15.26 4.58
CA GLN A 31 -12.47 -15.68 4.02
C GLN A 31 -13.49 -16.11 5.08
N SER A 32 -13.03 -16.66 6.21
CA SER A 32 -13.84 -17.02 7.36
C SER A 32 -14.33 -15.82 8.19
N TRP A 33 -13.78 -14.63 7.96
CA TRP A 33 -14.17 -13.44 8.72
C TRP A 33 -15.56 -12.96 8.28
N SER A 34 -16.32 -12.42 9.23
CA SER A 34 -17.59 -11.78 8.88
C SER A 34 -17.35 -10.58 7.97
N PHE A 35 -18.33 -10.27 7.11
CA PHE A 35 -18.28 -9.10 6.22
C PHE A 35 -17.97 -7.80 6.99
N ASN A 36 -18.59 -7.61 8.16
CA ASN A 36 -18.34 -6.44 9.01
C ASN A 36 -16.88 -6.36 9.48
N ALA A 37 -16.28 -7.50 9.86
CA ALA A 37 -14.87 -7.54 10.25
C ALA A 37 -13.95 -7.19 9.07
N GLN A 38 -14.26 -7.68 7.85
CA GLN A 38 -13.52 -7.33 6.63
C GLN A 38 -13.61 -5.83 6.32
N VAL A 39 -14.78 -5.21 6.48
CA VAL A 39 -14.95 -3.76 6.30
C VAL A 39 -14.16 -2.98 7.35
N ILE A 40 -14.25 -3.37 8.63
CA ILE A 40 -13.53 -2.69 9.72
C ILE A 40 -12.02 -2.74 9.48
N ILE A 41 -11.45 -3.89 9.10
CA ILE A 41 -10.02 -3.99 8.85
C ILE A 41 -9.62 -3.16 7.62
N CYS A 42 -10.45 -3.11 6.57
CA CYS A 42 -10.21 -2.24 5.42
C CYS A 42 -10.07 -0.77 5.84
N VAL A 43 -10.99 -0.28 6.66
CA VAL A 43 -10.97 1.08 7.18
C VAL A 43 -9.76 1.32 8.07
N LEU A 44 -9.48 0.42 9.03
CA LEU A 44 -8.35 0.56 9.96
C LEU A 44 -7.01 0.63 9.23
N VAL A 45 -6.77 -0.28 8.28
CA VAL A 45 -5.56 -0.28 7.47
C VAL A 45 -5.47 1.00 6.65
N THR A 46 -6.56 1.41 5.99
CA THR A 46 -6.58 2.66 5.20
C THR A 46 -6.19 3.86 6.07
N VAL A 47 -6.79 3.99 7.26
CA VAL A 47 -6.47 5.06 8.21
C VAL A 47 -5.01 5.00 8.66
N LEU A 48 -4.50 3.81 8.99
CA LEU A 48 -3.11 3.60 9.41
C LEU A 48 -2.11 4.00 8.31
N TYR A 49 -2.45 3.76 7.05
CA TYR A 49 -1.57 4.10 5.93
C TYR A 49 -1.42 5.60 5.69
N PHE A 50 -2.30 6.47 6.20
CA PHE A 50 -2.11 7.93 6.10
C PHE A 50 -0.83 8.42 6.80
N PRO A 51 -0.67 8.26 8.13
CA PRO A 51 0.54 8.69 8.83
C PRO A 51 1.77 7.86 8.40
N LEU A 52 1.59 6.58 8.06
CA LEU A 52 2.68 5.76 7.55
C LEU A 52 3.22 6.27 6.21
N THR A 53 2.35 6.70 5.31
CA THR A 53 2.76 7.30 4.02
C THR A 53 3.57 8.57 4.26
N VAL A 54 3.14 9.45 5.17
CA VAL A 54 3.90 10.64 5.55
C VAL A 54 5.29 10.25 6.07
N PHE A 55 5.35 9.27 6.98
CA PHE A 55 6.61 8.78 7.52
C PHE A 55 7.56 8.25 6.44
N ILE A 56 7.06 7.39 5.55
CA ILE A 56 7.86 6.79 4.47
C ILE A 56 8.35 7.86 3.49
N LEU A 57 7.47 8.76 3.03
CA LEU A 57 7.85 9.80 2.08
C LEU A 57 8.91 10.75 2.64
N ASN A 58 8.86 11.06 3.93
CA ASN A 58 9.89 11.87 4.60
C ASN A 58 11.25 11.15 4.75
N LYS A 59 11.31 9.83 4.56
CA LYS A 59 12.57 9.06 4.53
C LYS A 59 13.22 9.05 3.16
N PHE A 60 12.52 9.50 2.12
CA PHE A 60 13.12 9.58 0.79
C PHE A 60 14.09 10.76 0.77
N GLY A 61 15.27 10.57 0.16
CA GLY A 61 16.34 11.57 0.16
C GLY A 61 16.07 12.81 -0.72
N ASN A 62 14.85 13.00 -1.20
CA ASN A 62 14.47 14.13 -2.05
C ASN A 62 13.03 14.58 -1.76
N GLN A 63 12.69 15.80 -2.19
CA GLN A 63 11.40 16.46 -1.95
C GLN A 63 10.39 16.22 -3.11
N GLU A 64 10.61 15.24 -3.99
CA GLU A 64 9.70 14.92 -5.11
C GLU A 64 8.45 14.13 -4.62
N TYR A 65 7.73 14.63 -3.61
CA TYR A 65 6.69 13.90 -2.86
C TYR A 65 5.63 13.20 -3.72
N ILE A 66 5.13 13.85 -4.77
CA ILE A 66 4.14 13.27 -5.69
C ILE A 66 4.71 12.07 -6.46
N LYS A 67 5.93 12.21 -6.97
CA LYS A 67 6.57 11.15 -7.76
C LYS A 67 6.96 9.98 -6.86
N ASN A 68 7.45 10.29 -5.67
CA ASN A 68 7.79 9.32 -4.65
C ASN A 68 6.56 8.54 -4.17
N SER A 69 5.41 9.21 -4.03
CA SER A 69 4.16 8.54 -3.64
C SER A 69 3.57 7.67 -4.75
N LEU A 70 3.75 8.03 -6.03
CA LEU A 70 3.43 7.15 -7.15
C LEU A 70 4.31 5.89 -7.16
N TRP A 71 5.62 6.04 -6.92
CA TRP A 71 6.51 4.88 -6.76
C TRP A 71 6.11 4.02 -5.56
N LEU A 72 5.75 4.63 -4.44
CA LEU A 72 5.25 3.92 -3.27
C LEU A 72 3.98 3.13 -3.60
N ALA A 73 3.04 3.71 -4.33
CA ALA A 73 1.80 3.04 -4.74
C ALA A 73 2.10 1.87 -5.67
N PHE A 74 2.97 2.07 -6.65
CA PHE A 74 3.40 1.03 -7.58
C PHE A 74 4.05 -0.16 -6.85
N TYR A 75 5.05 0.10 -6.01
CA TYR A 75 5.78 -0.96 -5.31
C TYR A 75 4.97 -1.64 -4.22
N LEU A 76 3.95 -0.98 -3.65
CA LEU A 76 3.10 -1.63 -2.67
C LEU A 76 1.99 -2.46 -3.33
N THR A 77 1.43 -2.03 -4.46
CA THR A 77 0.25 -2.68 -5.04
C THR A 77 0.62 -3.79 -6.03
N LEU A 78 1.57 -3.57 -6.94
CA LEU A 78 1.88 -4.55 -7.99
C LEU A 78 2.58 -5.80 -7.43
N PRO A 79 3.67 -5.70 -6.63
CA PRO A 79 4.24 -6.87 -5.96
C PRO A 79 3.24 -7.59 -5.06
N LEU A 80 2.43 -6.86 -4.29
CA LEU A 80 1.40 -7.46 -3.44
C LEU A 80 0.41 -8.30 -4.25
N PHE A 81 -0.12 -7.76 -5.36
CA PHE A 81 -0.98 -8.52 -6.27
C PHE A 81 -0.29 -9.76 -6.83
N ILE A 82 0.99 -9.67 -7.22
CA ILE A 82 1.76 -10.82 -7.71
C ILE A 82 1.89 -11.89 -6.63
N TYR A 83 2.21 -11.49 -5.40
CA TYR A 83 2.34 -12.43 -4.28
C TYR A 83 1.01 -13.08 -3.94
N ASP A 84 -0.09 -12.33 -3.95
CA ASP A 84 -1.44 -12.86 -3.74
C ASP A 84 -1.86 -13.81 -4.85
N TYR A 85 -1.56 -13.48 -6.11
CA TYR A 85 -1.79 -14.39 -7.24
C TYR A 85 -1.00 -15.70 -7.06
N VAL A 86 0.29 -15.62 -6.73
CA VAL A 86 1.12 -16.83 -6.50
C VAL A 86 0.55 -17.66 -5.34
N TYR A 87 0.18 -17.03 -4.23
CA TYR A 87 -0.29 -17.74 -3.05
C TYR A 87 -1.70 -18.32 -3.21
N ILE A 88 -2.65 -17.51 -3.68
CA ILE A 88 -4.06 -17.88 -3.77
C ILE A 88 -4.31 -18.77 -4.99
N VAL A 89 -3.82 -18.37 -6.16
CA VAL A 89 -4.09 -19.10 -7.41
C VAL A 89 -3.14 -20.29 -7.55
N LEU A 90 -1.83 -20.07 -7.51
CA LEU A 90 -0.87 -21.13 -7.84
C LEU A 90 -0.67 -22.15 -6.70
N ILE A 91 -0.61 -21.69 -5.45
CA ILE A 91 -0.33 -22.56 -4.29
C ILE A 91 -1.62 -23.14 -3.69
N LYS A 92 -2.67 -22.34 -3.49
CA LYS A 92 -3.95 -22.80 -2.93
C LYS A 92 -4.90 -23.40 -3.97
N GLY A 93 -4.58 -23.28 -5.25
CA GLY A 93 -5.35 -23.88 -6.35
C GLY A 93 -6.64 -23.14 -6.67
N ASP A 94 -6.70 -21.84 -6.37
CA ASP A 94 -7.83 -21.00 -6.74
C ASP A 94 -7.71 -20.46 -8.18
N ASP A 95 -8.62 -19.58 -8.62
CA ASP A 95 -8.62 -19.00 -9.96
C ASP A 95 -8.56 -17.44 -9.96
N ILE A 96 -8.47 -16.83 -11.14
CA ILE A 96 -8.33 -15.36 -11.28
C ILE A 96 -9.51 -14.56 -10.70
N SER A 97 -10.69 -15.18 -10.55
CA SER A 97 -11.85 -14.56 -9.88
C SER A 97 -11.62 -14.31 -8.40
N PHE A 98 -10.48 -14.72 -7.83
CA PHE A 98 -10.06 -14.31 -6.49
C PHE A 98 -10.11 -12.78 -6.31
N VAL A 99 -9.88 -11.98 -7.35
CA VAL A 99 -9.99 -10.52 -7.27
C VAL A 99 -11.39 -10.04 -6.86
N PHE A 100 -12.43 -10.84 -7.10
CA PHE A 100 -13.79 -10.54 -6.65
C PHE A 100 -14.12 -11.17 -5.30
N ARG A 101 -13.68 -12.42 -5.07
CA ARG A 101 -13.91 -13.12 -3.78
C ARG A 101 -13.13 -12.49 -2.62
N TYR A 102 -11.92 -12.04 -2.88
CA TYR A 102 -11.03 -11.34 -1.96
C TYR A 102 -11.12 -9.83 -2.23
N TRP A 103 -12.35 -9.30 -2.27
CA TRP A 103 -12.64 -7.91 -2.64
C TRP A 103 -11.83 -6.88 -1.82
N TYR A 104 -11.51 -7.19 -0.57
CA TYR A 104 -10.70 -6.34 0.30
C TYR A 104 -9.24 -6.23 -0.16
N LEU A 105 -8.66 -7.28 -0.76
CA LEU A 105 -7.33 -7.20 -1.36
C LEU A 105 -7.38 -6.29 -2.59
N SER A 106 -8.38 -6.51 -3.45
CA SER A 106 -8.63 -5.67 -4.62
C SER A 106 -8.82 -4.20 -4.26
N PHE A 107 -9.55 -3.93 -3.18
CA PHE A 107 -9.70 -2.58 -2.64
C PHE A 107 -8.33 -1.92 -2.39
N PHE A 108 -7.37 -2.62 -1.78
CA PHE A 108 -6.03 -2.07 -1.54
C PHE A 108 -5.17 -1.94 -2.79
N TYR A 109 -5.35 -2.81 -3.79
CA TYR A 109 -4.65 -2.66 -5.07
C TYR A 109 -5.00 -1.35 -5.78
N PHE A 110 -6.19 -0.80 -5.54
CA PHE A 110 -6.63 0.47 -6.15
C PHE A 110 -6.55 1.66 -5.18
N SER A 111 -6.91 1.50 -3.91
CA SER A 111 -7.04 2.63 -2.99
C SER A 111 -5.71 3.36 -2.76
N PHE A 112 -4.59 2.63 -2.74
CA PHE A 112 -3.26 3.23 -2.57
C PHE A 112 -2.82 4.11 -3.74
N TRP A 113 -3.35 3.89 -4.95
CA TRP A 113 -3.12 4.78 -6.09
C TRP A 113 -3.81 6.14 -5.95
N ILE A 114 -4.81 6.24 -5.07
CA ILE A 114 -5.48 7.51 -4.76
C ILE A 114 -4.88 8.08 -3.48
N GLN A 115 -4.78 7.26 -2.44
CA GLN A 115 -4.37 7.67 -1.11
C GLN A 115 -2.94 8.23 -1.08
N PHE A 116 -1.95 7.53 -1.66
CA PHE A 116 -0.56 7.96 -1.54
C PHE A 116 -0.28 9.25 -2.34
N PRO A 117 -0.76 9.41 -3.58
CA PRO A 117 -0.64 10.69 -4.29
C PRO A 117 -1.31 11.85 -3.56
N LEU A 118 -2.49 11.63 -2.96
CA LEU A 118 -3.17 12.64 -2.15
C LEU A 118 -2.29 13.07 -0.96
N VAL A 119 -1.72 12.13 -0.20
CA VAL A 119 -0.81 12.45 0.91
C VAL A 119 0.43 13.18 0.42
N GLY A 120 1.05 12.72 -0.67
CA GLY A 120 2.21 13.37 -1.27
C GLY A 120 1.92 14.82 -1.70
N TRP A 121 0.70 15.08 -2.17
CA TRP A 121 0.25 16.41 -2.55
C TRP A 121 0.05 17.32 -1.34
N LEU A 122 -0.59 16.83 -0.28
CA LEU A 122 -0.78 17.58 0.96
C LEU A 122 0.56 17.98 1.62
N ILE A 123 1.55 17.08 1.62
CA ILE A 123 2.89 17.38 2.15
C ILE A 123 3.55 18.48 1.31
N LYS A 124 3.47 18.38 -0.03
CA LYS A 124 4.02 19.39 -0.94
C LYS A 124 3.38 20.76 -0.72
N GLN A 125 2.06 20.84 -0.57
CA GLN A 125 1.36 22.11 -0.30
C GLN A 125 1.83 22.73 1.02
N LYS A 126 1.85 21.93 2.10
CA LYS A 126 2.31 22.41 3.40
C LYS A 126 3.74 22.96 3.37
N ALA A 127 4.63 22.33 2.59
CA ALA A 127 5.99 22.82 2.40
C ALA A 127 6.02 24.19 1.67
N LEU A 128 5.21 24.36 0.62
CA LEU A 128 5.10 25.64 -0.10
C LEU A 128 4.53 26.76 0.78
N ASP A 129 3.47 26.47 1.53
CA ASP A 129 2.86 27.45 2.44
C ASP A 129 3.88 27.92 3.49
N SER A 130 4.68 27.00 4.03
CA SER A 130 5.71 27.33 5.02
C SER A 130 6.83 28.22 4.48
N LEU A 131 7.14 28.15 3.18
CA LEU A 131 8.12 29.03 2.53
C LEU A 131 7.53 30.43 2.32
N SER A 132 6.26 30.51 1.88
CA SER A 132 5.58 31.79 1.66
C SER A 132 5.35 32.60 2.95
N ALA A 133 5.30 31.94 4.10
CA ALA A 133 5.15 32.60 5.41
C ALA A 133 6.48 33.14 5.98
N GLN A 134 7.62 32.83 5.35
CA GLN A 134 8.96 33.30 5.75
C GLN A 134 9.46 34.48 4.91
N GLU A 135 8.74 34.82 3.83
CA GLU A 135 8.97 35.98 2.95
C GLU A 135 8.15 37.20 3.41
#